data_AF-A0A3B1B3H6-F1
#
_entry.id   AF-A0A3B1B3H6-F1
#
_cell.length_a   1.000
_cell.length_b   1.000
_cell.length_c   1.000
_cell.angle_alpha   90.00
_cell.angle_beta   90.00
_cell.angle_gamma   90.00
#
_symmetry.space_group_name_H-M   'P 1'
#
loop_
_entity.id
_entity.type
_entity.pdbx_description
1 polymer ?
#
loop_
_entity_poly.entity_id
_entity_poly.type
_entity_poly.pdbx_seq_one_letter_code
_entity_poly.pdbx_strand_id
1 'polypeptide(L)' 'MATPMQNTQALIEKIQSLPTDRIAEVEDFVDFLKQRTRRRKVTVTSKESLDFPVMSVGKWPDDLSLSREDMYGDDGR' A
#
# COMPACT_ATOMS: atom_id res chain seq x y z
N MET A 1 -22.74 6.42 -15.33
CA MET A 1 -21.91 5.35 -14.72
C MET A 1 -21.43 4.46 -15.85
N ALA A 2 -20.18 4.61 -16.30
CA ALA A 2 -19.66 3.85 -17.44
C ALA A 2 -19.53 2.37 -17.05
N THR A 3 -20.21 1.50 -17.78
CA THR A 3 -20.18 0.06 -17.55
C THR A 3 -18.77 -0.47 -17.85
N PRO A 4 -18.28 -1.46 -17.08
CA PRO A 4 -16.90 -1.96 -17.21
C PRO A 4 -16.58 -2.48 -18.62
N MET A 5 -17.60 -2.90 -19.37
CA MET A 5 -17.48 -3.46 -20.73
C MET A 5 -17.17 -2.42 -21.82
N GLN A 6 -17.57 -1.16 -21.66
CA GLN A 6 -17.20 -0.10 -22.61
C GLN A 6 -15.75 0.34 -22.41
N ASN A 7 -15.26 0.26 -21.17
CA ASN A 7 -13.90 0.62 -20.82
C ASN A 7 -12.88 -0.41 -21.34
N THR A 8 -13.23 -1.70 -21.39
CA THR A 8 -12.35 -2.74 -21.95
C THR A 8 -12.17 -2.58 -23.46
N GLN A 9 -13.24 -2.30 -24.19
CA GLN A 9 -13.19 -2.08 -25.65
C GLN A 9 -12.34 -0.84 -25.99
N ALA A 10 -12.55 0.27 -25.28
CA ALA A 10 -11.74 1.47 -25.43
C ALA A 10 -10.26 1.25 -25.06
N LEU A 11 -9.95 0.34 -24.14
CA LEU A 11 -8.57 -0.04 -23.81
C LEU A 11 -7.92 -0.83 -24.95
N ILE A 12 -8.64 -1.79 -25.53
CA ILE A 12 -8.15 -2.62 -26.64
C ILE A 12 -7.81 -1.73 -27.85
N GLU A 13 -8.67 -0.77 -28.17
CA GLU A 13 -8.43 0.17 -29.28
C GLU A 13 -7.20 1.07 -29.03
N LYS A 14 -6.99 1.51 -27.77
CA LYS A 14 -5.79 2.25 -27.38
C LYS A 14 -4.52 1.41 -27.49
N ILE A 15 -4.58 0.13 -27.10
CA ILE A 15 -3.46 -0.81 -27.20
C ILE A 15 -3.13 -1.14 -28.67
N GLN A 16 -4.13 -1.24 -29.54
CA GLN A 16 -3.93 -1.48 -30.97
C GLN A 16 -3.40 -0.27 -31.74
N SER A 17 -3.67 0.95 -31.28
CA SER A 17 -3.16 2.20 -31.86
C SER A 17 -1.78 2.60 -31.34
N LEU A 18 -1.21 1.86 -30.39
CA LEU A 18 0.14 2.06 -29.90
C LEU A 18 1.18 1.50 -30.89
N PRO A 19 2.32 2.19 -31.09
CA PRO A 19 3.42 1.68 -31.90
C PRO A 19 4.02 0.42 -31.27
N THR A 20 4.43 -0.54 -32.10
CA THR A 20 4.95 -1.86 -31.69
C THR A 20 6.09 -1.79 -30.67
N ASP A 21 6.90 -0.74 -30.74
CA ASP A 21 7.98 -0.42 -29.82
C ASP A 21 7.52 -0.30 -28.35
N ARG A 22 6.30 0.21 -28.12
CA ARG A 22 5.73 0.42 -26.78
C ARG A 22 4.81 -0.70 -26.31
N ILE A 23 4.56 -1.71 -27.15
CA ILE A 23 3.72 -2.86 -26.76
C ILE A 23 4.40 -3.64 -25.63
N ALA A 24 5.72 -3.86 -25.72
CA ALA A 24 6.49 -4.56 -24.68
C ALA A 24 6.43 -3.85 -23.31
N GLU A 25 6.45 -2.52 -23.29
CA GLU A 25 6.33 -1.73 -22.05
C GLU A 25 4.92 -1.85 -21.44
N VAL A 26 3.88 -1.87 -22.29
CA VAL A 26 2.50 -2.07 -21.83
C VAL A 26 2.30 -3.50 -21.30
N GLU A 27 2.92 -4.50 -21.92
CA GLU A 27 2.90 -5.88 -21.43
C GLU A 27 3.56 -6.00 -20.05
N ASP A 28 4.73 -5.39 -19.87
CA ASP A 28 5.41 -5.33 -18.56
C ASP A 28 4.55 -4.62 -17.50
N PHE A 29 3.92 -3.50 -17.85
CA PHE A 29 3.04 -2.78 -16.93
C PHE A 29 1.80 -3.60 -16.53
N VAL A 30 1.21 -4.36 -17.47
CA VAL A 30 0.10 -5.26 -17.17
C VAL A 30 0.54 -6.43 -16.29
N ASP A 31 1.72 -7.00 -16.53
CA ASP A 31 2.28 -8.05 -15.68
C ASP A 31 2.57 -7.51 -14.26
N PHE A 32 3.13 -6.30 -14.16
CA PHE A 32 3.33 -5.60 -12.89
C PHE A 32 2.01 -5.42 -12.12
N LEU A 33 0.91 -5.03 -12.79
CA LEU A 33 -0.40 -4.90 -12.13
C LEU A 33 -0.95 -6.25 -11.64
N LYS A 34 -0.72 -7.33 -12.39
CA LYS A 34 -1.09 -8.70 -11.97
C LYS A 34 -0.27 -9.14 -10.76
N GLN A 35 1.05 -8.93 -10.79
CA GLN A 35 1.94 -9.22 -9.67
C GLN A 35 1.57 -8.41 -8.43
N ARG A 36 1.28 -7.11 -8.57
CA ARG A 36 0.85 -6.24 -7.47
C ARG A 36 -0.47 -6.70 -6.86
N THR A 37 -1.43 -7.11 -7.68
CA THR A 37 -2.72 -7.65 -7.19
C THR A 37 -2.51 -8.96 -6.43
N ARG A 38 -1.63 -9.83 -6.92
CA ARG A 38 -1.25 -11.08 -6.22
C ARG A 38 -0.56 -10.79 -4.89
N ARG A 39 0.42 -9.88 -4.85
CA ARG A 39 1.11 -9.46 -3.62
C ARG A 39 0.14 -8.87 -2.58
N ARG A 40 -0.82 -8.06 -3.01
CA ARG A 40 -1.85 -7.47 -2.12
C ARG A 40 -2.76 -8.53 -1.52
N LYS A 41 -3.12 -9.57 -2.28
CA LYS A 41 -3.88 -10.73 -1.74
C LYS A 41 -3.05 -11.49 -0.71
N VAL A 42 -1.76 -11.70 -0.97
CA VAL A 42 -0.84 -12.37 -0.03
C VAL A 42 -0.64 -11.55 1.25
N THR A 43 -0.59 -10.22 1.20
CA THR A 43 -0.43 -9.37 2.41
C THR A 43 -1.71 -9.31 3.26
N VAL A 44 -2.89 -9.46 2.67
CA VAL A 44 -4.16 -9.52 3.43
C VAL A 44 -4.31 -10.87 4.14
N THR A 45 -3.83 -11.97 3.55
CA THR A 45 -3.79 -13.28 4.21
C THR A 45 -2.59 -13.46 5.13
N SER A 46 -1.50 -12.73 4.88
CA SER A 46 -0.28 -12.71 5.70
C SER A 46 -0.28 -11.55 6.71
N LYS A 47 -1.45 -11.23 7.27
CA LYS A 47 -1.54 -10.68 8.63
C LYS A 47 -1.54 -11.85 9.64
N GLU A 48 -0.80 -12.90 9.30
CA GLU A 48 -0.30 -13.85 10.26
C GLU A 48 0.70 -13.07 11.12
N SER A 49 0.44 -13.06 12.41
CA SER A 49 1.28 -12.46 13.44
C SER A 49 2.74 -12.71 13.13
N LEU A 50 3.45 -11.66 12.70
CA LEU A 50 4.89 -11.71 12.62
C LEU A 50 5.39 -12.13 14.01
N ASP A 51 6.26 -13.14 14.04
CA ASP A 51 6.98 -13.64 15.22
C ASP A 51 8.02 -12.61 15.68
N PHE A 52 7.59 -11.36 15.86
CA PHE A 52 8.31 -10.41 16.66
C PHE A 52 7.65 -10.48 18.02
N PRO A 53 8.23 -11.22 18.99
CA PRO A 53 7.75 -11.15 20.36
C PRO A 53 7.92 -9.68 20.80
N VAL A 54 6.84 -8.91 20.65
CA VAL A 54 6.71 -7.60 21.27
C VAL A 54 6.73 -7.90 22.75
N MET A 55 7.89 -7.72 23.37
CA MET A 55 8.02 -7.79 24.82
C MET A 55 7.20 -6.65 25.40
N SER A 56 5.99 -6.96 25.85
CA SER A 56 5.17 -6.03 26.62
C SER A 56 5.83 -5.85 27.99
N VAL A 57 6.52 -4.73 28.19
CA VAL A 57 7.22 -4.38 29.45
C VAL A 57 6.25 -3.91 30.55
N GLY A 58 4.98 -4.32 30.47
CA GLY A 58 3.91 -3.92 31.38
C GLY A 58 3.12 -2.69 30.90
N LYS A 59 2.08 -2.34 31.67
CA LYS A 59 1.28 -1.14 31.42
C LYS A 59 2.13 0.10 31.67
N TRP A 60 2.06 1.05 30.74
CA TRP A 60 2.60 2.38 30.96
C TRP A 60 1.91 3.00 32.19
N PRO A 61 2.65 3.61 33.14
CA PRO A 61 2.06 4.20 34.33
C PRO A 61 1.24 5.45 33.99
N ASP A 62 0.05 5.57 34.58
CA ASP A 62 -0.90 6.66 34.32
C ASP A 62 -0.38 8.05 34.76
N ASP A 63 0.62 8.09 35.66
CA ASP A 63 1.24 9.31 36.18
C ASP A 63 2.36 9.86 35.29
N LEU A 64 2.88 9.06 34.34
CA LEU A 64 3.90 9.53 33.39
C LEU A 64 3.22 10.00 32.10
N SER A 65 3.25 11.31 31.86
CA SER A 65 2.82 11.86 30.59
C SER A 65 3.96 11.85 29.57
N LEU A 66 3.67 11.49 28.32
CA LEU A 66 4.60 11.69 27.20
C LEU A 66 4.44 13.07 26.55
N SER A 67 3.68 13.98 27.17
CA SER A 67 3.50 15.33 26.66
C SER A 67 4.82 16.09 26.70
N ARG A 68 5.01 16.97 25.72
CA ARG A 68 6.20 17.80 25.59
C ARG A 68 6.45 18.64 26.85
N GLU A 69 5.41 19.24 27.40
CA GLU A 69 5.50 20.04 28.64
C GLU A 69 6.00 19.22 29.84
N ASP A 70 5.67 17.94 29.94
CA ASP A 70 6.08 17.09 31.07
C ASP A 70 7.50 16.54 30.85
N MET A 71 7.85 16.23 29.60
CA MET A 71 9.16 15.68 29.21
C MET A 71 10.28 16.71 29.11
N TYR A 72 9.96 17.94 28.68
CA TYR A 72 10.96 18.98 28.38
C TYR A 72 10.73 20.29 29.14
N GLY A 73 9.67 20.39 29.94
CA GLY A 73 9.25 21.64 30.56
C GLY A 73 8.64 22.61 29.56
N ASP A 74 7.94 23.62 30.08
CA ASP A 74 7.41 24.76 29.31
C ASP A 74 8.52 25.76 28.90
N ASP A 75 9.77 25.32 28.79
CA ASP A 75 10.88 26.14 28.28
C ASP A 75 10.92 26.12 26.73
N GLY A 76 9.74 26.04 26.12
CA GLY A 76 9.54 26.05 24.67
C GLY A 76 9.51 27.46 24.05
N ARG A 77 9.98 28.51 24.74
CA ARG A 77 9.97 29.89 24.24
C ARG A 77 11.13 30.75 24.70
#